data_AF-A0A9E2ID68-F1
#
_entry.id   AF-A0A9E2ID68-F1
#
_cell.length_a   1.000
_cell.length_b   1.000
_cell.length_c   1.000
_cell.angle_alpha   90.00
_cell.angle_beta   90.00
_cell.angle_gamma   90.00
#
_symmetry.space_group_name_H-M   'P 1'
#
loop_
_entity.id
_entity.type
_entity.pdbx_description
1 polymer ?
#
loop_
_entity_poly.entity_id
_entity_poly.type
_entity_poly.pdbx_seq_one_letter_code
_entity_poly.pdbx_strand_id
1 'polypeptide(L)'
;MKTTQIFIDRSRQRARNIFAWCLVSSVWCLICLSVYGQTTSIKNLFVQSNKFDGKIVEVEGEVIGEALKDKDKVWINISCAGSAIGVFLSDENLLKEIKYWGSYRQKGDIVKIRGRFYKNCPFHQKIDIHAQGVKVSKRGFPRKEFVSSFKIKLAIVFFIICLTLTSIYFIKLWRRK
;
A
#
# COMPACT_ATOMS: atom_id res chain seq x y z
N MET A 1 36.25 -47.37 44.32
CA MET A 1 36.60 -46.39 43.25
C MET A 1 35.70 -46.44 42.01
N LYS A 2 35.11 -47.58 41.58
CA LYS A 2 34.26 -47.63 40.36
C LYS A 2 32.91 -46.90 40.48
N THR A 3 32.28 -46.91 41.66
CA THR A 3 30.93 -46.34 41.86
C THR A 3 30.89 -44.82 41.74
N THR A 4 31.96 -44.14 42.17
CA THR A 4 32.09 -42.67 42.11
C THR A 4 32.29 -42.17 40.67
N GLN A 5 33.05 -42.91 39.85
CA GLN A 5 33.25 -42.61 38.42
C GLN A 5 31.93 -42.70 37.63
N ILE A 6 31.12 -43.73 37.85
CA ILE A 6 29.82 -43.92 37.19
C ILE A 6 28.83 -42.80 37.55
N PHE A 7 28.86 -42.31 38.80
CA PHE A 7 27.99 -41.22 39.24
C PHE A 7 28.37 -39.88 38.59
N ILE A 8 29.68 -39.60 38.50
CA ILE A 8 30.20 -38.40 37.82
C ILE A 8 29.84 -38.44 36.33
N ASP A 9 29.97 -39.59 35.66
CA ASP A 9 29.68 -39.71 34.24
C ASP A 9 28.19 -39.54 33.92
N ARG A 10 27.29 -40.12 34.74
CA ARG A 10 25.84 -39.88 34.64
C ARG A 10 25.45 -38.42 34.88
N SER A 11 26.14 -37.72 35.80
CA SER A 11 25.88 -36.29 36.07
C SER A 11 26.31 -35.41 34.89
N ARG A 12 27.45 -35.72 34.26
CA ARG A 12 27.93 -35.05 33.03
C ARG A 12 27.02 -35.31 31.83
N GLN A 13 26.51 -36.54 31.69
CA GLN A 13 25.55 -36.90 30.64
C GLN A 13 24.23 -36.11 30.79
N ARG A 14 23.70 -36.02 32.02
CA ARG A 14 22.50 -35.22 32.32
C ARG A 14 22.72 -33.73 32.06
N ALA A 15 23.86 -33.17 32.48
CA ALA A 15 24.20 -31.78 32.22
C ALA A 15 24.30 -31.47 30.71
N ARG A 16 24.96 -32.35 29.93
CA ARG A 16 25.02 -32.23 28.46
C ARG A 16 23.65 -32.28 27.81
N ASN A 17 22.77 -33.18 28.27
CA ASN A 17 21.42 -33.27 27.75
C ASN A 17 20.61 -32.01 28.08
N ILE A 18 20.66 -31.51 29.33
CA ILE A 18 19.97 -30.27 29.73
C ILE A 18 20.46 -29.09 28.89
N PHE A 19 21.78 -28.97 28.68
CA PHE A 19 22.36 -27.90 27.85
C PHE A 19 21.91 -28.01 26.38
N ALA A 20 21.84 -29.23 25.84
CA ALA A 20 21.32 -29.47 24.50
C ALA A 20 19.83 -29.10 24.38
N TRP A 21 18.99 -29.44 25.37
CA TRP A 21 17.57 -29.06 25.40
C TRP A 21 17.38 -27.54 25.51
N CYS A 22 18.21 -26.84 26.28
CA CYS A 22 18.22 -25.37 26.34
C CYS A 22 18.63 -24.74 25.01
N LEU A 23 19.61 -25.32 24.30
CA LEU A 23 20.02 -24.86 22.97
C LEU A 23 18.91 -25.09 21.93
N VAL A 24 18.24 -26.23 21.94
CA VAL A 24 17.10 -26.50 21.04
C VAL A 24 15.93 -25.56 21.33
N SER A 25 15.61 -25.32 22.60
CA SER A 25 14.53 -24.40 23.01
C SER A 25 14.83 -22.95 22.63
N SER A 26 16.07 -22.48 22.80
CA SER A 26 16.47 -21.12 22.42
C SER A 26 16.48 -20.92 20.90
N VAL A 27 16.88 -21.93 20.11
CA VAL A 27 16.77 -21.90 18.65
C VAL A 27 15.30 -21.86 18.21
N TRP A 28 14.40 -22.62 18.86
CA TRP A 28 12.97 -22.58 18.59
C TRP A 28 12.33 -21.21 18.90
N CYS A 29 12.80 -20.55 19.97
CA CYS A 29 12.37 -19.21 20.34
C CYS A 29 12.78 -18.15 19.31
N LEU A 30 13.99 -18.27 18.75
CA LEU A 30 14.48 -17.38 17.69
C LEU A 30 13.73 -17.54 16.36
N ILE A 31 13.26 -18.76 16.03
CA ILE A 31 12.45 -19.02 14.83
C ILE A 31 11.06 -18.37 14.94
N CYS A 32 10.48 -18.28 16.14
CA CYS A 32 9.19 -17.63 16.36
C CYS A 32 9.22 -16.10 16.19
N LEU A 33 10.35 -15.44 16.42
CA LEU A 33 10.48 -13.98 16.28
C LEU A 33 10.39 -13.51 14.81
N SER A 34 10.76 -14.36 13.85
CA SER A 34 10.84 -14.01 12.42
C SER A 34 9.48 -13.95 11.70
N VAL A 35 8.39 -14.35 12.35
CA VAL A 35 7.05 -14.43 11.72
C VAL A 35 6.21 -13.15 11.94
N TYR A 36 6.66 -12.25 12.81
CA TYR A 36 5.95 -11.00 13.08
C TYR A 36 6.29 -9.92 12.04
N GLY A 37 5.50 -9.82 10.97
CA GLY A 37 5.49 -8.64 10.10
C GLY A 37 5.44 -8.87 8.58
N GLN A 38 4.85 -9.97 8.10
CA GLN A 38 4.64 -10.11 6.65
C GLN A 38 3.58 -9.11 6.15
N THR A 39 4.03 -8.17 5.31
CA THR A 39 3.14 -7.26 4.58
C THR A 39 2.36 -8.07 3.54
N THR A 40 1.03 -7.98 3.61
CA THR A 40 0.11 -8.65 2.68
C THR A 40 -0.25 -7.71 1.54
N SER A 41 -0.44 -8.23 0.33
CA SER A 41 -0.88 -7.40 -0.79
C SER A 41 -2.38 -7.07 -0.69
N ILE A 42 -2.77 -5.88 -1.15
CA ILE A 42 -4.17 -5.46 -1.20
C ILE A 42 -5.02 -6.47 -1.99
N LYS A 43 -4.49 -6.98 -3.10
CA LYS A 43 -5.15 -8.02 -3.91
C LYS A 43 -5.46 -9.28 -3.09
N ASN A 44 -4.55 -9.73 -2.23
CA ASN A 44 -4.76 -10.90 -1.40
C ASN A 44 -5.86 -10.68 -0.35
N LEU A 45 -6.01 -9.45 0.15
CA LEU A 45 -7.12 -9.11 1.05
C LEU A 45 -8.48 -9.25 0.37
N PHE A 46 -8.59 -8.92 -0.91
CA PHE A 46 -9.83 -9.13 -1.66
C PHE A 46 -10.09 -10.61 -1.95
N VAL A 47 -9.08 -11.32 -2.49
CA VAL A 47 -9.20 -12.73 -2.89
C VAL A 47 -9.46 -13.64 -1.69
N GLN A 48 -8.77 -13.40 -0.57
CA GLN A 48 -8.88 -14.19 0.65
C GLN A 48 -9.58 -13.41 1.78
N SER A 49 -10.57 -12.59 1.46
CA SER A 49 -11.24 -11.68 2.41
C SER A 49 -11.71 -12.37 3.68
N ASN A 50 -12.35 -13.54 3.58
CA ASN A 50 -12.81 -14.31 4.74
C ASN A 50 -11.66 -14.72 5.69
N LYS A 51 -10.44 -14.93 5.16
CA LYS A 51 -9.27 -15.34 5.96
C LYS A 51 -8.73 -14.19 6.80
N PHE A 52 -8.86 -12.96 6.30
CA PHE A 52 -8.30 -11.75 6.91
C PHE A 52 -9.33 -10.92 7.66
N ASP A 53 -10.62 -11.22 7.53
CA ASP A 53 -11.70 -10.49 8.19
C ASP A 53 -11.49 -10.43 9.71
N GLY A 54 -11.55 -9.21 10.25
CA GLY A 54 -11.31 -8.90 11.66
C GLY A 54 -9.84 -8.97 12.13
N LYS A 55 -8.89 -9.36 11.27
CA LYS A 55 -7.47 -9.50 11.64
C LYS A 55 -6.70 -8.20 11.44
N ILE A 56 -5.61 -8.06 12.21
CA ILE A 56 -4.62 -7.01 11.98
C ILE A 56 -3.79 -7.40 10.77
N VAL A 57 -3.78 -6.53 9.77
CA VAL A 57 -3.01 -6.67 8.54
C VAL A 57 -2.05 -5.51 8.41
N GLU A 58 -0.97 -5.75 7.69
CA GLU A 58 -0.06 -4.70 7.26
C GLU A 58 -0.03 -4.69 5.73
N VAL A 59 -0.32 -3.55 5.13
CA VAL A 59 -0.38 -3.36 3.69
C VAL A 59 0.47 -2.18 3.27
N GLU A 60 1.02 -2.22 2.06
CA GLU A 60 1.78 -1.12 1.48
C GLU A 60 1.16 -0.73 0.14
N GLY A 61 1.00 0.58 -0.08
CA GLY A 61 0.42 1.12 -1.30
C GLY A 61 0.65 2.62 -1.46
N GLU A 62 0.45 3.10 -2.68
CA GLU A 62 0.47 4.52 -3.01
C GLU A 62 -0.84 5.16 -2.53
N VAL A 63 -0.76 6.25 -1.78
CA VAL A 63 -1.93 7.07 -1.44
C VAL A 63 -2.43 7.75 -2.72
N ILE A 64 -3.69 7.56 -3.07
CA ILE A 64 -4.31 8.07 -4.30
C ILE A 64 -5.57 8.88 -3.99
N GLY A 65 -5.90 9.83 -4.86
CA GLY A 65 -7.06 10.72 -4.69
C GLY A 65 -6.80 11.79 -3.65
N GLU A 66 -7.80 12.10 -2.83
CA GLU A 66 -7.71 13.09 -1.75
C GLU A 66 -8.26 12.49 -0.45
N ALA A 67 -7.91 13.07 0.70
CA ALA A 67 -8.52 12.69 1.97
C ALA A 67 -10.00 13.08 1.96
N LEU A 68 -10.88 12.11 2.13
CA LEU A 68 -12.30 12.36 2.35
C LEU A 68 -12.52 12.58 3.85
N LYS A 69 -12.71 13.84 4.24
CA LYS A 69 -13.00 14.22 5.61
C LYS A 69 -14.51 14.39 5.79
N ASP A 70 -15.08 13.69 6.77
CA ASP A 70 -16.46 13.89 7.21
C ASP A 70 -16.49 13.99 8.75
N LYS A 71 -16.67 15.21 9.25
CA LYS A 71 -16.61 15.55 10.68
C LYS A 71 -15.32 15.02 11.33
N ASP A 72 -15.42 13.97 12.13
CA ASP A 72 -14.32 13.36 12.90
C ASP A 72 -13.75 12.09 12.22
N LYS A 73 -14.15 11.83 10.98
CA LYS A 73 -13.82 10.61 10.23
C LYS A 73 -13.01 10.98 9.00
N VAL A 74 -11.83 10.38 8.85
CA VAL A 74 -11.05 10.57 7.63
C VAL A 74 -10.86 9.26 6.89
N TRP A 75 -11.08 9.31 5.59
CA TRP A 75 -10.86 8.21 4.67
C TRP A 75 -9.79 8.56 3.66
N ILE A 76 -8.86 7.64 3.47
CA ILE A 76 -7.86 7.71 2.41
C ILE A 76 -7.97 6.47 1.55
N ASN A 77 -7.53 6.56 0.30
CA ASN A 77 -7.44 5.40 -0.57
C ASN A 77 -5.97 5.09 -0.84
N ILE A 78 -5.61 3.82 -0.72
CA ILE A 78 -4.30 3.34 -1.15
C ILE A 78 -4.45 2.37 -2.31
N SER A 79 -3.50 2.39 -3.23
CA SER A 79 -3.46 1.52 -4.40
C SER A 79 -2.13 0.79 -4.50
N CYS A 80 -2.18 -0.50 -4.82
CA CYS A 80 -1.02 -1.33 -5.06
C CYS A 80 -1.34 -2.37 -6.13
N ALA A 81 -0.50 -2.45 -7.17
CA ALA A 81 -0.62 -3.40 -8.27
C ALA A 81 -2.03 -3.46 -8.90
N GLY A 82 -2.68 -2.30 -9.08
CA GLY A 82 -3.99 -2.18 -9.71
C GLY A 82 -5.19 -2.49 -8.81
N SER A 83 -4.98 -2.80 -7.53
CA SER A 83 -6.05 -2.92 -6.53
C SER A 83 -5.99 -1.74 -5.57
N ALA A 84 -7.15 -1.14 -5.27
CA ALA A 84 -7.27 -0.05 -4.31
C ALA A 84 -8.18 -0.45 -3.15
N ILE A 85 -7.89 0.08 -1.95
CA ILE A 85 -8.71 -0.14 -0.76
C ILE A 85 -8.83 1.16 0.03
N GLY A 86 -10.02 1.36 0.59
CA GLY A 86 -10.29 2.46 1.51
C GLY A 86 -9.74 2.17 2.90
N VAL A 87 -9.11 3.17 3.50
CA VAL A 87 -8.53 3.11 4.83
C VAL A 87 -9.19 4.20 5.66
N PHE A 88 -9.84 3.76 6.72
CA PHE A 88 -10.44 4.61 7.72
C PHE A 88 -9.40 4.98 8.78
N LEU A 89 -9.27 6.28 9.05
CA LEU A 89 -8.39 6.87 10.05
C LEU A 89 -9.26 7.46 11.16
N SER A 90 -9.02 7.02 12.39
CA SER A 90 -9.66 7.58 13.59
C SER A 90 -8.92 8.81 14.14
N ASP A 91 -7.67 9.03 13.73
CA ASP A 91 -6.85 10.17 14.13
C ASP A 91 -6.39 10.93 12.88
N GLU A 92 -6.80 12.19 12.76
CA GLU A 92 -6.39 13.06 11.65
C GLU A 92 -4.88 13.34 11.65
N ASN A 93 -4.20 13.22 12.79
CA ASN A 93 -2.75 13.46 12.88
C ASN A 93 -1.95 12.51 11.99
N LEU A 94 -2.47 11.32 11.70
CA LEU A 94 -1.86 10.35 10.78
C LEU A 94 -1.78 10.86 9.35
N LEU A 95 -2.59 11.86 8.96
CA LEU A 95 -2.53 12.50 7.64
C LEU A 95 -1.35 13.45 7.52
N LYS A 96 -0.84 14.01 8.62
CA LYS A 96 0.24 15.02 8.60
C LYS A 96 1.53 14.44 8.01
N GLU A 97 1.71 13.13 8.09
CA GLU A 97 2.86 12.46 7.48
C GLU A 97 2.77 12.44 5.95
N ILE A 98 1.56 12.41 5.38
CA ILE A 98 1.31 12.29 3.94
C ILE A 98 1.39 13.68 3.29
N LYS A 99 2.30 13.83 2.33
CA LYS A 99 2.53 15.08 1.60
C LYS A 99 2.03 15.01 0.16
N TYR A 100 2.29 13.90 -0.52
CA TYR A 100 1.91 13.74 -1.93
C TYR A 100 0.74 12.77 -2.07
N TRP A 101 -0.27 13.23 -2.79
CA TRP A 101 -1.48 12.47 -3.09
C TRP A 101 -1.47 12.06 -4.56
N GLY A 102 -1.57 10.76 -4.84
CA GLY A 102 -1.50 10.24 -6.19
C GLY A 102 -2.64 10.78 -7.05
N SER A 103 -2.27 11.40 -8.16
CA SER A 103 -3.20 11.94 -9.17
C SER A 103 -2.61 11.73 -10.57
N TYR A 104 -3.29 12.21 -11.60
CA TYR A 104 -2.75 12.13 -12.97
C TYR A 104 -1.37 12.81 -13.08
N ARG A 105 -1.21 13.96 -12.43
CA ARG A 105 -0.01 14.82 -12.55
C ARG A 105 1.10 14.49 -11.55
N GLN A 106 0.84 13.69 -10.52
CA GLN A 106 1.83 13.39 -9.49
C GLN A 106 1.67 11.99 -8.94
N LYS A 107 2.80 11.38 -8.61
CA LYS A 107 2.83 10.12 -7.87
C LYS A 107 2.65 10.40 -6.37
N GLY A 108 1.77 9.66 -5.73
CA GLY A 108 1.50 9.77 -4.30
C GLY A 108 2.62 9.19 -3.43
N ASP A 109 2.58 9.51 -2.14
CA ASP A 109 3.42 8.87 -1.13
C ASP A 109 3.07 7.37 -1.05
N ILE A 110 4.10 6.52 -0.95
CA ILE A 110 3.91 5.10 -0.64
C ILE A 110 3.89 4.96 0.87
N VAL A 111 2.79 4.46 1.41
CA VAL A 111 2.55 4.31 2.84
C VAL A 111 2.40 2.84 3.21
N LYS A 112 2.94 2.49 4.37
CA LYS A 112 2.73 1.23 5.05
C LYS A 112 1.67 1.45 6.13
N ILE A 113 0.58 0.69 6.05
CA ILE A 113 -0.58 0.84 6.92
C ILE A 113 -0.73 -0.42 7.73
N ARG A 114 -0.78 -0.27 9.06
CA ARG A 114 -1.12 -1.34 9.99
C ARG A 114 -2.51 -1.05 10.54
N GLY A 115 -3.43 -1.99 10.37
CA GLY A 115 -4.81 -1.79 10.79
C GLY A 115 -5.62 -3.06 10.79
N ARG A 116 -6.85 -2.98 11.29
CA ARG A 116 -7.79 -4.10 11.24
C ARG A 116 -8.53 -4.08 9.90
N PHE A 117 -8.45 -5.17 9.16
CA PHE A 117 -9.21 -5.35 7.92
C PHE A 117 -10.62 -5.85 8.22
N TYR A 118 -11.60 -5.25 7.57
CA TYR A 118 -12.98 -5.72 7.60
C TYR A 118 -13.43 -6.03 6.18
N LYS A 119 -13.94 -7.24 5.96
CA LYS A 119 -14.65 -7.59 4.73
C LYS A 119 -16.00 -6.88 4.68
N ASN A 120 -16.67 -6.77 5.81
CA ASN A 120 -17.91 -6.02 5.95
C ASN A 120 -17.86 -5.23 7.25
N CYS A 121 -17.44 -3.97 7.18
CA CYS A 121 -17.30 -3.14 8.36
C CYS A 121 -18.66 -2.96 9.07
N PRO A 122 -18.76 -3.19 10.40
CA PRO A 122 -20.01 -3.02 11.15
C PRO A 122 -20.61 -1.61 11.04
N PHE A 123 -19.76 -0.60 10.84
CA PHE A 123 -20.17 0.81 10.82
C PHE A 123 -20.46 1.33 9.41
N HIS A 124 -19.75 0.81 8.40
CA HIS A 124 -19.75 1.38 7.05
C HIS A 124 -20.26 0.42 5.98
N GLN A 125 -20.47 -0.85 6.32
CA GLN A 125 -20.96 -1.93 5.44
C GLN A 125 -20.16 -2.04 4.13
N LYS A 126 -18.84 -1.80 4.22
CA LYS A 126 -17.90 -1.79 3.12
C LYS A 126 -16.62 -2.55 3.52
N ILE A 127 -15.85 -2.94 2.50
CA ILE A 127 -14.50 -3.44 2.70
C ILE A 127 -13.60 -2.26 3.02
N ASP A 128 -13.04 -2.23 4.22
CA ASP A 128 -12.16 -1.17 4.66
C ASP A 128 -11.06 -1.69 5.59
N ILE A 129 -10.08 -0.83 5.87
CA ILE A 129 -9.08 -1.04 6.91
C ILE A 129 -9.22 0.08 7.93
N HIS A 130 -9.49 -0.27 9.18
CA HIS A 130 -9.39 0.67 10.28
C HIS A 130 -7.92 0.78 10.69
N ALA A 131 -7.25 1.85 10.23
CA ALA A 131 -5.84 2.07 10.46
C ALA A 131 -5.56 2.40 11.93
N GLN A 132 -4.57 1.71 12.48
CA GLN A 132 -3.98 1.98 13.81
C GLN A 132 -2.69 2.79 13.67
N GLY A 133 -2.02 2.68 12.53
CA GLY A 133 -0.83 3.45 12.23
C GLY A 133 -0.58 3.52 10.73
N VAL A 134 -0.07 4.67 10.31
CA VAL A 134 0.37 4.95 8.94
C VAL A 134 1.83 5.37 9.03
N LYS A 135 2.67 4.81 8.17
CA LYS A 135 4.08 5.20 8.05
C LYS A 135 4.42 5.42 6.59
N VAL A 136 4.99 6.57 6.27
CA VAL A 136 5.48 6.83 4.90
C VAL A 136 6.75 6.01 4.65
N SER A 137 6.67 5.08 3.68
CA SER A 137 7.76 4.21 3.23
C SER A 137 8.61 4.91 2.16
N LYS A 138 7.95 5.57 1.18
CA LYS A 138 8.63 6.35 0.13
C LYS A 138 7.84 7.62 -0.18
N ARG A 139 8.55 8.72 -0.42
CA ARG A 139 7.94 9.98 -0.85
C ARG A 139 7.52 9.94 -2.32
N GLY A 140 6.36 10.51 -2.60
CA GLY A 140 5.85 10.80 -3.92
C GLY A 140 6.57 11.97 -4.58
N PHE A 141 6.22 12.23 -5.83
CA PHE A 141 6.85 13.27 -6.64
C PHE A 141 5.96 13.67 -7.83
N PRO A 142 6.08 14.92 -8.34
CA PRO A 142 5.37 15.35 -9.53
C PRO A 142 5.83 14.56 -10.76
N ARG A 143 4.88 14.10 -11.58
CA ARG A 143 5.14 13.40 -12.84
C ARG A 143 5.42 14.44 -13.91
N LYS A 144 6.58 14.35 -14.56
CA LYS A 144 6.83 15.11 -15.80
C LYS A 144 6.14 14.39 -16.95
N GLU A 145 5.13 15.03 -17.52
CA GLU A 145 4.52 14.56 -18.75
C GLU A 145 5.29 15.12 -19.94
N PHE A 146 5.68 14.24 -20.86
CA PHE A 146 6.25 14.62 -22.14
C PHE A 146 5.20 14.37 -23.21
N VAL A 147 4.66 15.45 -23.78
CA VAL A 147 3.85 15.33 -24.98
C VAL A 147 4.81 15.02 -26.13
N SER A 148 4.61 13.88 -26.79
CA SER A 148 5.43 13.50 -27.95
C SER A 148 5.37 14.58 -29.02
N SER A 149 6.54 14.99 -29.53
CA SER A 149 6.66 15.98 -30.59
C SER A 149 5.87 15.61 -31.85
N PHE A 150 5.67 14.31 -32.10
CA PHE A 150 4.83 13.83 -33.20
C PHE A 150 3.36 14.24 -33.03
N LYS A 151 2.80 14.07 -31.84
CA LYS A 151 1.41 14.47 -31.53
C LYS A 151 1.22 15.97 -31.69
N ILE A 152 2.21 16.76 -31.26
CA ILE A 152 2.19 18.23 -31.41
C ILE A 152 2.20 18.62 -32.89
N LYS A 153 3.11 18.06 -33.69
CA LYS A 153 3.17 18.31 -35.14
C LYS A 153 1.86 17.95 -35.83
N LEU A 154 1.30 16.78 -35.52
CA LEU A 154 0.04 16.32 -36.09
C LEU A 154 -1.13 17.26 -35.72
N ALA A 155 -1.20 17.72 -34.47
CA ALA A 155 -2.21 18.67 -34.03
C ALA A 155 -2.11 20.01 -34.78
N ILE A 156 -0.90 20.53 -35.00
CA ILE A 156 -0.67 21.76 -35.77
C ILE A 156 -1.13 21.59 -37.22
N VAL A 157 -0.83 20.45 -37.86
CA VAL A 157 -1.28 20.17 -39.23
C VAL A 157 -2.81 20.15 -39.33
N PHE A 158 -3.49 19.44 -38.43
CA PHE A 158 -4.96 19.42 -38.42
C PHE A 158 -5.57 20.80 -38.14
N PHE A 159 -4.95 21.59 -37.26
CA PHE A 159 -5.40 22.95 -36.98
C PHE A 159 -5.32 23.85 -38.23
N ILE A 160 -4.23 23.76 -39.01
CA ILE A 160 -4.09 24.50 -40.27
C ILE A 160 -5.13 24.06 -41.31
N ILE A 161 -5.39 22.75 -41.43
CA ILE A 161 -6.42 22.23 -42.35
C ILE A 161 -7.80 22.77 -41.96
N CYS A 162 -8.16 22.74 -40.68
CA CYS A 162 -9.42 23.31 -40.21
C CYS A 162 -9.51 24.81 -40.54
N LEU A 163 -8.48 25.59 -40.24
CA LEU A 163 -8.46 27.04 -40.54
C LEU A 163 -8.60 27.34 -42.03
N THR A 164 -7.94 26.56 -42.90
CA THR A 164 -8.05 26.76 -44.35
C THR A 164 -9.45 26.44 -44.86
N LEU A 165 -10.03 25.32 -44.44
CA LEU A 165 -11.41 24.95 -44.80
C LEU A 165 -12.44 25.96 -44.29
N THR A 166 -12.31 26.41 -43.04
CA THR A 166 -13.17 27.44 -42.45
C THR A 166 -13.05 28.76 -43.23
N SER A 167 -11.84 29.18 -43.57
CA SER A 167 -11.63 30.40 -44.37
C SER A 167 -12.27 30.30 -45.75
N ILE A 168 -12.10 29.17 -46.45
CA ILE A 168 -12.74 28.93 -47.76
C ILE A 168 -14.27 28.97 -47.63
N TYR A 169 -14.82 28.36 -46.58
CA TYR A 169 -16.26 28.38 -46.30
C TYR A 169 -16.78 29.80 -46.10
N PHE A 170 -16.11 30.60 -45.26
CA PHE A 170 -16.51 31.99 -45.00
C PHE A 170 -16.38 32.89 -46.23
N ILE A 171 -15.32 32.73 -47.04
CA ILE A 171 -15.16 33.47 -48.30
C ILE A 171 -16.31 33.13 -49.25
N LYS A 172 -16.68 31.84 -49.38
CA LYS A 172 -17.83 31.42 -50.19
C LYS A 172 -19.15 31.95 -49.65
N LEU A 173 -19.34 31.97 -48.33
CA LEU A 173 -20.56 32.49 -47.70
C LEU A 173 -20.69 34.00 -47.90
N TRP A 174 -19.59 34.75 -47.77
CA TRP A 174 -19.58 36.20 -47.98
C TRP A 174 -19.83 36.56 -49.45
N ARG A 175 -19.31 35.77 -50.40
CA ARG A 175 -19.59 35.94 -51.84
C ARG A 175 -21.02 35.56 -52.27
N ARG A 176 -21.79 34.88 -51.42
CA ARG A 176 -23.19 34.50 -51.71
C ARG A 176 -24.21 35.52 -51.20
N LYS A 177 -23.80 36.45 -50.34
CA LYS A 177 -24.59 37.62 -49.94
C LYS A 177 -24.24 38.79 -50.85
#